data_AF-A0A0A3IGU9-F1
#
_entry.id   AF-A0A0A3IGU9-F1
#
_cell.length_a   1.000
_cell.length_b   1.000
_cell.length_c   1.000
_cell.angle_alpha   90.00
_cell.angle_beta   90.00
_cell.angle_gamma   90.00
#
_symmetry.space_group_name_H-M   'P 1'
#
loop_
_entity.id
_entity.type
_entity.pdbx_description
1 polymer ?
#
loop_
_entity_poly.entity_id
_entity_poly.type
_entity_poly.pdbx_seq_one_letter_code
_entity_poly.pdbx_strand_id
1 'polypeptide(L)'
;MKQAFNIYFGKLLDKWREYNNSLPQISFNEEVDEFMYESKEDEYGYVFWKPKEKRELFNFDEVESQCNVQLHNSIKQYFNSCWFLELTGYFSSYHINLHPVIPGVEPDYFISILKDYVESQHDILKYIPIGFESNGMLIVLDNNTGEIFIEDFELNEYKPLSKSLDQLIQGLGFKEQM
;
A
#
# COMPACT_ATOMS: atom_id res chain seq x y z
N MET A 1 -10.55 -2.55 7.50
CA MET A 1 -9.58 -1.59 6.92
C MET A 1 -9.26 -0.37 7.78
N LYS A 2 -10.20 0.57 8.04
CA LYS A 2 -9.90 1.83 8.77
C LYS A 2 -9.18 1.65 10.11
N GLN A 3 -9.60 0.66 10.91
CA GLN A 3 -8.93 0.34 12.18
C GLN A 3 -7.48 -0.10 11.97
N ALA A 4 -7.20 -0.88 10.92
CA ALA A 4 -5.84 -1.31 10.59
C ALA A 4 -4.92 -0.12 10.29
N PHE A 5 -5.39 0.80 9.45
CA PHE A 5 -4.69 2.04 9.15
C PHE A 5 -4.46 2.90 10.40
N ASN A 6 -5.48 3.07 11.25
CA ASN A 6 -5.34 3.84 12.50
C ASN A 6 -4.25 3.24 13.41
N ILE A 7 -4.20 1.91 13.51
CA ILE A 7 -3.16 1.22 14.30
C ILE A 7 -1.78 1.44 13.66
N TYR A 8 -1.63 1.20 12.36
CA TYR A 8 -0.36 1.34 11.67
C TYR A 8 0.17 2.79 11.71
N PHE A 9 -0.64 3.76 11.30
CA PHE A 9 -0.21 5.15 11.26
C PHE A 9 -0.04 5.74 12.66
N GLY A 10 -0.79 5.27 13.66
CA GLY A 10 -0.51 5.61 15.06
C GLY A 10 0.92 5.22 15.45
N LYS A 11 1.30 3.96 15.19
CA LYS A 11 2.68 3.48 15.44
C LYS A 11 3.72 4.28 14.65
N LEU A 12 3.45 4.60 13.38
CA LEU A 12 4.36 5.38 12.54
C LEU A 12 4.61 6.76 13.15
N LEU A 13 3.54 7.48 13.48
CA LEU A 13 3.61 8.82 14.06
C LEU A 13 4.31 8.81 15.43
N ASP A 14 4.02 7.82 16.26
CA ASP A 14 4.67 7.67 17.57
C ASP A 14 6.17 7.41 17.40
N LYS A 15 6.57 6.55 16.46
CA LYS A 15 7.99 6.28 16.18
C LYS A 15 8.76 7.53 15.74
N TRP A 16 8.19 8.33 14.84
CA TRP A 16 8.82 9.58 14.39
C TRP A 16 8.88 10.62 15.52
N ARG A 17 7.84 10.68 16.36
CA ARG A 17 7.85 11.53 17.55
C ARG A 17 8.93 11.12 18.55
N GLU A 18 9.13 9.82 18.77
CA GLU A 18 10.18 9.28 19.64
C GLU A 18 11.58 9.49 19.06
N TYR A 19 11.75 9.35 17.75
CA TYR A 19 13.05 9.47 17.08
C TYR A 19 13.60 10.90 17.09
N ASN A 20 12.79 11.89 16.72
CA ASN A 20 13.24 13.27 16.57
C ASN A 20 12.14 14.33 16.79
N ASN A 21 11.04 13.96 17.45
CA ASN A 21 9.88 14.84 17.70
C ASN A 21 9.31 15.47 16.42
N SER A 22 9.29 14.71 15.32
CA SER A 22 8.76 15.16 14.02
C SER A 22 7.63 14.26 13.49
N LEU A 23 7.11 14.63 12.32
CA LEU A 23 6.23 13.80 11.52
C LEU A 23 7.05 12.92 10.57
N PRO A 24 6.44 11.88 9.98
CA PRO A 24 7.04 11.15 8.87
C PRO A 24 7.56 12.08 7.77
N GLN A 25 8.78 11.83 7.33
CA GLN A 25 9.45 12.59 6.28
C GLN A 25 9.57 11.72 5.02
N ILE A 26 9.38 12.32 3.85
CA ILE A 26 9.51 11.68 2.54
C ILE A 26 10.12 12.67 1.53
N SER A 27 10.76 12.18 0.47
CA SER A 27 11.23 13.04 -0.62
C SER A 27 10.06 13.80 -1.25
N PHE A 28 10.28 15.08 -1.56
CA PHE A 28 9.30 15.90 -2.26
C PHE A 28 9.04 15.32 -3.66
N ASN A 29 7.76 15.28 -4.06
CA ASN A 29 7.33 14.86 -5.39
C ASN A 29 6.35 15.89 -5.92
N GLU A 30 6.71 16.55 -7.02
CA GLU A 30 5.90 17.59 -7.66
C GLU A 30 4.58 17.07 -8.27
N GLU A 31 4.47 15.76 -8.51
CA GLU A 31 3.26 15.11 -8.99
C GLU A 31 2.23 14.87 -7.87
N VAL A 32 2.66 14.91 -6.61
CA VAL A 32 1.79 14.74 -5.45
C VAL A 32 1.18 16.08 -5.09
N ASP A 33 -0.14 16.11 -4.88
CA ASP A 33 -0.83 17.32 -4.45
C ASP A 33 -0.25 17.88 -3.14
N GLU A 34 0.11 19.17 -3.15
CA GLU A 34 0.68 19.89 -2.01
C GLU A 34 -0.16 19.73 -0.73
N PHE A 35 -1.48 19.51 -0.84
CA PHE A 35 -2.29 19.27 0.35
C PHE A 35 -1.83 18.05 1.15
N MET A 36 -1.10 17.10 0.57
CA MET A 36 -0.57 15.94 1.30
C MET A 36 0.59 16.29 2.23
N TYR A 37 1.25 17.42 2.01
CA TYR A 37 2.40 17.85 2.79
C TYR A 37 2.02 18.72 3.99
N GLU A 38 2.78 18.59 5.06
CA GLU A 38 2.65 19.33 6.32
C GLU A 38 3.80 20.36 6.49
N SER A 39 4.75 20.38 5.56
CA SER A 39 5.83 21.35 5.47
C SER A 39 6.16 21.69 4.02
N LYS A 40 6.95 22.74 3.84
CA LYS A 40 7.67 22.96 2.58
C LYS A 40 8.85 22.02 2.47
N GLU A 41 9.35 21.88 1.25
CA GLU A 41 10.61 21.21 0.95
C GLU A 41 11.76 21.85 1.75
N ASP A 42 12.57 21.02 2.39
CA ASP A 42 13.78 21.43 3.11
C ASP A 42 15.00 21.49 2.18
N GLU A 43 16.18 21.83 2.73
CA GLU A 43 17.43 21.94 1.96
C GLU A 43 17.93 20.61 1.36
N TYR A 44 17.36 19.49 1.79
CA TYR A 44 17.71 18.14 1.34
C TYR A 44 16.64 17.55 0.41
N GLY A 45 15.60 18.31 0.07
CA GLY A 45 14.53 17.87 -0.83
C GLY A 45 13.44 17.03 -0.15
N TYR A 46 13.27 17.18 1.17
CA TYR A 46 12.29 16.40 1.93
C TYR A 46 11.14 17.24 2.48
N VAL A 47 10.01 16.59 2.71
CA VAL A 47 8.78 17.16 3.26
C VAL A 47 8.19 16.26 4.34
N PHE A 48 7.54 16.88 5.32
CA PHE A 48 6.76 16.16 6.33
C PHE A 48 5.36 15.84 5.82
N TRP A 49 4.82 14.70 6.22
CA TRP A 49 3.47 14.27 5.84
C TRP A 49 2.79 13.47 6.95
N LYS A 50 1.49 13.26 6.80
CA LYS A 50 0.69 12.35 7.63
C LYS A 50 -0.52 11.86 6.82
N PRO A 51 -1.11 10.69 7.13
CA PRO A 51 -2.30 10.22 6.44
C PRO A 51 -3.46 11.21 6.59
N LYS A 52 -4.29 11.34 5.55
CA LYS A 52 -5.45 12.25 5.52
C LYS A 52 -6.74 11.50 5.25
N GLU A 53 -7.85 12.02 5.78
CA GLU A 53 -9.16 11.45 5.52
C GLU A 53 -9.48 11.54 4.02
N LYS A 54 -9.95 10.42 3.45
CA LYS A 54 -10.43 10.35 2.07
C LYS A 54 -11.95 10.41 2.08
N ARG A 55 -12.51 11.48 1.49
CA ARG A 55 -13.97 11.68 1.35
C ARG A 55 -14.50 11.24 0.00
N GLU A 56 -13.65 11.34 -1.02
CA GLU A 56 -13.96 10.93 -2.37
C GLU A 56 -13.72 9.43 -2.50
N LEU A 57 -14.78 8.68 -2.79
CA LEU A 57 -14.69 7.23 -2.95
C LEU A 57 -14.53 6.93 -4.44
N PHE A 58 -13.54 6.11 -4.76
CA PHE A 58 -13.39 5.56 -6.08
C PHE A 58 -14.39 4.43 -6.31
N ASN A 59 -15.05 4.45 -7.47
CA ASN A 59 -15.89 3.35 -7.92
C ASN A 59 -15.05 2.39 -8.79
N PHE A 60 -15.02 1.11 -8.40
CA PHE A 60 -14.28 0.08 -9.10
C PHE A 60 -15.04 -0.58 -10.26
N ASP A 61 -16.34 -0.31 -10.43
CA ASP A 61 -17.18 -1.00 -11.44
C ASP A 61 -16.58 -0.92 -12.85
N GLU A 62 -16.01 0.23 -13.23
CA GLU A 62 -15.41 0.43 -14.54
C GLU A 62 -14.16 -0.45 -14.75
N VAL A 63 -13.22 -0.44 -13.82
CA VAL A 63 -12.00 -1.27 -13.91
C VAL A 63 -12.34 -2.76 -13.82
N GLU A 64 -13.28 -3.13 -12.95
CA GLU A 64 -13.76 -4.50 -12.82
C GLU A 64 -14.35 -5.01 -14.16
N SER A 65 -15.13 -4.16 -14.84
CA SER A 65 -15.65 -4.47 -16.16
C SER A 65 -14.57 -4.52 -17.25
N GLN A 66 -13.59 -3.61 -17.24
CA GLN A 66 -12.52 -3.56 -18.24
C GLN A 66 -11.57 -4.76 -18.13
N CYS A 67 -11.21 -5.13 -16.90
CA CYS A 67 -10.30 -6.24 -16.63
C CYS A 67 -11.03 -7.59 -16.50
N ASN A 68 -12.37 -7.61 -16.62
CA ASN A 68 -13.22 -8.78 -16.41
C ASN A 68 -12.93 -9.50 -15.07
N VAL A 69 -12.73 -8.72 -14.01
CA VAL A 69 -12.39 -9.19 -12.66
C VAL A 69 -13.35 -8.58 -11.65
N GLN A 70 -13.72 -9.34 -10.62
CA GLN A 70 -14.42 -8.78 -9.47
C GLN A 70 -13.43 -8.69 -8.32
N LEU A 71 -13.03 -7.47 -7.95
CA LEU A 71 -12.05 -7.21 -6.92
C LEU A 71 -12.62 -7.54 -5.54
N HIS A 72 -11.83 -8.25 -4.74
CA HIS A 72 -12.15 -8.55 -3.37
C HIS A 72 -12.41 -7.26 -2.58
N ASN A 73 -13.41 -7.28 -1.70
CA ASN A 73 -13.86 -6.08 -0.99
C ASN A 73 -12.75 -5.42 -0.15
N SER A 74 -11.75 -6.17 0.31
CA SER A 74 -10.59 -5.58 1.02
C SER A 74 -9.76 -4.63 0.15
N ILE A 75 -9.63 -4.89 -1.16
CA ILE A 75 -8.95 -4.00 -2.10
C ILE A 75 -9.72 -2.68 -2.19
N LYS A 76 -11.04 -2.77 -2.41
CA LYS A 76 -11.91 -1.59 -2.47
C LYS A 76 -11.83 -0.78 -1.18
N GLN A 77 -11.86 -1.45 -0.03
CA GLN A 77 -11.72 -0.80 1.27
C GLN A 77 -10.34 -0.17 1.47
N TYR A 78 -9.26 -0.79 1.00
CA TYR A 78 -7.90 -0.27 1.09
C TYR A 78 -7.78 1.10 0.44
N PHE A 79 -8.08 1.16 -0.86
CA PHE A 79 -8.01 2.38 -1.67
C PHE A 79 -9.02 3.45 -1.28
N ASN A 80 -10.13 3.10 -0.62
CA ASN A 80 -11.16 4.05 -0.20
C ASN A 80 -11.10 4.44 1.30
N SER A 81 -10.07 4.05 2.04
CA SER A 81 -9.99 4.35 3.48
C SER A 81 -9.42 5.72 3.80
N CYS A 82 -8.24 6.05 3.27
CA CYS A 82 -7.52 7.30 3.53
C CYS A 82 -6.48 7.57 2.43
N TRP A 83 -5.98 8.80 2.39
CA TRP A 83 -4.83 9.19 1.58
C TRP A 83 -3.55 9.02 2.40
N PHE A 84 -2.48 8.50 1.81
CA PHE A 84 -1.17 8.34 2.44
C PHE A 84 -0.06 8.18 1.40
N LEU A 85 1.14 8.64 1.73
CA LEU A 85 2.27 8.66 0.80
C LEU A 85 3.17 7.43 0.92
N GLU A 86 3.16 6.74 2.05
CA GLU A 86 3.95 5.54 2.28
C GLU A 86 3.23 4.58 3.23
N LEU A 87 3.34 3.28 2.95
CA LEU A 87 2.96 2.22 3.87
C LEU A 87 3.96 1.08 3.75
N THR A 88 4.97 1.15 4.61
CA THR A 88 6.08 0.20 4.65
C THR A 88 6.34 -0.33 6.05
N GLY A 89 6.92 -1.53 6.14
CA GLY A 89 7.35 -2.08 7.41
C GLY A 89 7.75 -3.54 7.31
N TYR A 90 8.23 -4.08 8.42
CA TYR A 90 8.54 -5.48 8.56
C TYR A 90 7.31 -6.29 8.96
N PHE A 91 7.10 -7.40 8.28
CA PHE A 91 6.15 -8.44 8.67
C PHE A 91 6.84 -9.80 8.55
N SER A 92 6.90 -10.54 9.67
CA SER A 92 7.77 -11.71 9.78
C SER A 92 9.22 -11.36 9.42
N SER A 93 9.82 -11.98 8.40
CA SER A 93 11.18 -11.70 7.93
C SER A 93 11.26 -10.75 6.72
N TYR A 94 10.12 -10.28 6.21
CA TYR A 94 10.03 -9.55 4.95
C TYR A 94 9.89 -8.05 5.19
N HIS A 95 10.51 -7.24 4.32
CA HIS A 95 10.31 -5.80 4.30
C HIS A 95 9.28 -5.45 3.22
N ILE A 96 8.07 -5.15 3.68
CA ILE A 96 6.86 -5.02 2.86
C ILE A 96 6.64 -3.54 2.54
N ASN A 97 6.38 -3.24 1.26
CA ASN A 97 5.97 -1.93 0.79
C ASN A 97 4.63 -2.10 0.06
N LEU A 98 3.52 -1.66 0.66
CA LEU A 98 2.24 -1.66 -0.03
C LEU A 98 2.10 -0.38 -0.86
N HIS A 99 1.37 -0.48 -1.98
CA HIS A 99 1.17 0.66 -2.87
C HIS A 99 0.47 1.81 -2.12
N PRO A 100 1.01 3.03 -2.18
CA PRO A 100 0.39 4.17 -1.53
C PRO A 100 -0.96 4.50 -2.16
N VAL A 101 -1.73 5.36 -1.49
CA VAL A 101 -2.99 5.88 -2.02
C VAL A 101 -2.85 7.40 -2.02
N ILE A 102 -2.46 7.95 -3.17
CA ILE A 102 -2.08 9.34 -3.36
C ILE A 102 -3.17 10.03 -4.18
N PRO A 103 -3.61 11.23 -3.78
CA PRO A 103 -4.55 12.02 -4.57
C PRO A 103 -3.96 12.37 -5.94
N GLY A 104 -4.77 12.22 -7.00
CA GLY A 104 -4.36 12.54 -8.37
C GLY A 104 -3.50 11.46 -9.06
N VAL A 105 -3.01 10.47 -8.31
CA VAL A 105 -2.25 9.32 -8.84
C VAL A 105 -3.09 8.04 -8.75
N GLU A 106 -3.69 7.80 -7.59
CA GLU A 106 -4.60 6.68 -7.37
C GLU A 106 -6.03 7.08 -7.65
N PRO A 107 -6.78 6.22 -8.36
CA PRO A 107 -6.52 4.78 -8.55
C PRO A 107 -5.85 4.42 -9.88
N ASP A 108 -5.56 5.37 -10.76
CA ASP A 108 -5.12 5.10 -12.13
C ASP A 108 -3.82 4.28 -12.18
N TYR A 109 -2.87 4.57 -11.28
CA TYR A 109 -1.65 3.78 -11.15
C TYR A 109 -1.90 2.33 -10.71
N PHE A 110 -2.84 2.11 -9.78
CA PHE A 110 -3.25 0.75 -9.43
C PHE A 110 -3.90 0.03 -10.61
N ILE A 111 -4.73 0.72 -11.40
CA ILE A 111 -5.36 0.15 -12.58
C ILE A 111 -4.32 -0.26 -13.62
N SER A 112 -3.26 0.54 -13.84
CA SER A 112 -2.18 0.15 -14.76
C SER A 112 -1.43 -1.09 -14.27
N ILE A 113 -1.08 -1.16 -12.98
CA ILE A 113 -0.44 -2.34 -12.41
C ILE A 113 -1.33 -3.59 -12.58
N LEU A 114 -2.63 -3.46 -12.32
CA LEU A 114 -3.57 -4.57 -12.47
C LEU A 114 -3.65 -5.05 -13.93
N LYS A 115 -3.68 -4.12 -14.90
CA LYS A 115 -3.70 -4.46 -16.33
C LYS A 115 -2.41 -5.15 -16.75
N ASP A 116 -1.26 -4.62 -16.38
CA ASP A 116 0.04 -5.21 -16.69
C ASP A 116 0.16 -6.63 -16.11
N TYR A 117 -0.33 -6.83 -14.88
CA TYR A 117 -0.35 -8.14 -14.24
C TYR A 117 -1.24 -9.13 -14.99
N VAL A 118 -2.46 -8.71 -15.37
CA VAL A 118 -3.41 -9.52 -16.17
C VAL A 118 -2.83 -9.91 -17.53
N GLU A 119 -2.11 -9.00 -18.19
CA GLU A 119 -1.51 -9.25 -19.50
C GLU A 119 -0.33 -10.23 -19.44
N SER A 120 0.35 -10.34 -18.29
CA SER A 120 1.54 -11.19 -18.09
C SER A 120 1.30 -12.70 -18.05
N GLN A 121 0.06 -13.18 -18.25
CA GLN A 121 -0.37 -14.60 -18.30
C GLN A 121 -0.22 -15.41 -17.01
N HIS A 122 -0.13 -14.77 -15.84
CA HIS A 122 -0.32 -15.44 -14.54
C HIS A 122 -1.82 -15.51 -14.21
N ASP A 123 -2.29 -16.65 -13.71
CA ASP A 123 -3.69 -17.04 -13.44
C ASP A 123 -4.66 -15.85 -13.21
N ILE A 124 -5.28 -15.41 -14.30
CA ILE A 124 -5.70 -14.02 -14.65
C ILE A 124 -6.64 -13.32 -13.65
N LEU A 125 -7.22 -14.04 -12.69
CA LEU A 125 -8.29 -13.53 -11.82
C LEU A 125 -8.09 -13.88 -10.35
N LYS A 126 -7.03 -14.63 -10.02
CA LYS A 126 -6.86 -15.17 -8.67
C LYS A 126 -6.09 -14.23 -7.77
N TYR A 127 -5.07 -13.56 -8.27
CA TYR A 127 -4.18 -12.74 -7.45
C TYR A 127 -4.21 -11.28 -7.88
N ILE A 128 -4.31 -10.38 -6.91
CA ILE A 128 -4.28 -8.93 -7.12
C ILE A 128 -3.00 -8.37 -6.49
N PRO A 129 -2.09 -7.76 -7.26
CA PRO A 129 -0.90 -7.11 -6.71
C PRO A 129 -1.29 -5.89 -5.87
N ILE A 130 -0.71 -5.80 -4.68
CA ILE A 130 -0.98 -4.74 -3.69
C ILE A 130 0.28 -4.10 -3.11
N GLY A 131 1.45 -4.55 -3.57
CA GLY A 131 2.74 -4.05 -3.12
C GLY A 131 3.87 -4.97 -3.53
N PHE A 132 5.03 -4.74 -2.92
CA PHE A 132 6.24 -5.52 -3.16
C PHE A 132 7.06 -5.67 -1.88
N GLU A 133 7.81 -6.76 -1.81
CA GLU A 133 8.89 -6.94 -0.85
C GLU A 133 10.14 -6.25 -1.40
N SER A 134 11.02 -5.74 -0.53
CA SER A 134 12.21 -4.97 -0.96
C SER A 134 13.18 -5.69 -1.89
N ASN A 135 13.14 -7.03 -2.00
CA ASN A 135 13.93 -7.78 -2.99
C ASN A 135 13.20 -7.98 -4.33
N GLY A 136 12.05 -7.32 -4.54
CA GLY A 136 11.33 -7.31 -5.81
C GLY A 136 10.24 -8.37 -5.97
N MET A 137 10.00 -9.23 -4.97
CA MET A 137 8.86 -10.16 -4.96
C MET A 137 7.55 -9.37 -4.80
N LEU A 138 6.48 -9.80 -5.48
CA LEU A 138 5.19 -9.13 -5.33
C LEU A 138 4.47 -9.57 -4.05
N ILE A 139 3.75 -8.63 -3.45
CA ILE A 139 2.75 -8.92 -2.43
C ILE A 139 1.40 -8.95 -3.14
N VAL A 140 0.75 -10.10 -3.11
CA VAL A 140 -0.50 -10.34 -3.81
C VAL A 140 -1.60 -10.77 -2.85
N LEU A 141 -2.81 -10.34 -3.14
CA LEU A 141 -4.03 -10.76 -2.45
C LEU A 141 -4.74 -11.83 -3.26
N ASP A 142 -5.09 -12.97 -2.65
CA ASP A 142 -6.00 -13.94 -3.25
C ASP A 142 -7.40 -13.31 -3.31
N ASN A 143 -7.88 -13.08 -4.52
CA ASN A 143 -9.10 -12.35 -4.83
C ASN A 143 -10.37 -13.10 -4.37
N ASN A 144 -10.27 -14.41 -4.12
CA ASN A 144 -11.39 -15.21 -3.63
C ASN A 144 -11.45 -15.25 -2.11
N THR A 145 -10.30 -15.32 -1.44
CA THR A 145 -10.23 -15.52 0.02
C THR A 145 -9.87 -14.27 0.82
N GLY A 146 -9.22 -13.30 0.19
CA GLY A 146 -8.64 -12.12 0.83
C GLY A 146 -7.32 -12.39 1.57
N GLU A 147 -6.79 -13.61 1.51
CA GLU A 147 -5.48 -13.96 2.08
C GLU A 147 -4.34 -13.31 1.29
N ILE A 148 -3.22 -13.03 1.97
CA ILE A 148 -2.07 -12.36 1.38
C ILE A 148 -0.93 -13.34 1.21
N PHE A 149 -0.28 -13.27 0.05
CA PHE A 149 0.85 -14.09 -0.34
C PHE A 149 2.01 -13.22 -0.82
N ILE A 150 3.20 -13.80 -0.77
CA ILE A 150 4.36 -13.33 -1.52
C ILE A 150 4.48 -14.19 -2.77
N GLU A 151 4.45 -13.57 -3.93
CA GLU A 151 4.71 -14.21 -5.21
C GLU A 151 6.22 -14.19 -5.49
N ASP A 152 6.81 -15.39 -5.52
CA ASP A 152 8.20 -15.62 -5.86
C ASP A 152 8.26 -16.08 -7.33
N PHE A 153 8.55 -15.14 -8.23
CA PHE A 153 8.58 -15.42 -9.67
C PHE A 153 9.67 -16.42 -10.07
N GLU A 154 10.80 -16.44 -9.36
CA GLU A 154 11.91 -17.34 -9.68
C GLU A 154 11.53 -18.79 -9.39
N LEU A 155 10.80 -19.02 -8.30
CA LEU A 155 10.34 -20.34 -7.89
C LEU A 155 8.94 -20.70 -8.42
N ASN A 156 8.21 -19.73 -8.99
CA ASN A 156 6.80 -19.85 -9.39
C ASN A 156 5.93 -20.32 -8.20
N GLU A 157 6.15 -19.73 -7.03
CA GLU A 157 5.51 -20.09 -5.77
C GLU A 157 4.76 -18.92 -5.14
N TYR A 158 3.63 -19.23 -4.48
CA TYR A 158 2.88 -18.29 -3.65
C TYR A 158 3.04 -18.67 -2.18
N LYS A 159 3.84 -17.90 -1.44
CA LYS A 159 4.12 -18.17 -0.02
C LYS A 159 3.10 -17.43 0.86
N PRO A 160 2.34 -18.12 1.73
CA PRO A 160 1.37 -17.46 2.61
C PRO A 160 2.06 -16.44 3.53
N LEU A 161 1.53 -15.22 3.56
CA LEU A 161 2.06 -14.12 4.38
C LEU A 161 1.11 -13.74 5.52
N SER A 162 -0.17 -13.53 5.22
CA SER A 162 -1.17 -13.09 6.20
C SER A 162 -2.56 -13.60 5.84
N LYS A 163 -3.45 -13.74 6.83
CA LYS A 163 -4.83 -14.18 6.58
C LYS A 163 -5.73 -13.08 6.02
N SER A 164 -5.30 -11.82 6.10
CA SER A 164 -6.01 -10.69 5.50
C SER A 164 -5.11 -9.47 5.33
N LEU A 165 -5.52 -8.56 4.46
CA LEU A 165 -4.87 -7.27 4.26
C LEU A 165 -4.88 -6.41 5.55
N ASP A 166 -6.00 -6.43 6.27
CA ASP A 166 -6.13 -5.77 7.58
C ASP A 166 -5.10 -6.27 8.59
N GLN A 167 -4.94 -7.59 8.69
CA GLN A 167 -3.96 -8.20 9.60
C GLN A 167 -2.53 -7.87 9.18
N LEU A 168 -2.23 -7.86 7.87
CA LEU A 168 -0.92 -7.48 7.37
C LEU A 168 -0.58 -6.05 7.80
N ILE A 169 -1.45 -5.08 7.48
CA ILE A 169 -1.25 -3.67 7.80
C ILE A 169 -1.09 -3.45 9.31
N GLN A 170 -1.94 -4.08 10.13
CA GLN A 170 -1.84 -3.97 11.60
C GLN A 170 -0.53 -4.54 12.16
N GLY A 171 -0.06 -5.62 11.56
CA GLY A 171 1.12 -6.36 11.99
C GLY A 171 2.44 -5.78 11.48
N LEU A 172 2.42 -4.82 10.56
CA LEU A 172 3.62 -4.12 10.14
C LEU A 172 4.28 -3.44 11.34
N GLY A 173 5.55 -3.78 11.55
CA GLY A 173 6.42 -3.20 12.56
C GLY A 173 7.57 -2.43 11.91
N PHE A 174 8.23 -1.59 12.68
CA PHE A 174 9.42 -0.89 12.22
C PHE A 174 10.61 -1.49 12.94
N LYS A 175 11.68 -1.88 12.22
CA LYS A 175 12.89 -2.35 12.90
C LYS A 175 13.39 -1.29 13.88
N GLU A 176 13.71 -1.72 15.09
CA GLU A 176 14.56 -0.92 15.97
C GLU A 176 15.89 -0.73 15.25
N GLN A 177 16.35 0.52 15.12
CA GLN A 177 17.73 0.75 14.73
C GLN A 177 18.59 0.22 15.89
N MET A 178 19.33 -0.87 15.64
CA MET A 178 20.40 -1.33 16.54
C MET A 178 21.60 -0.40 16.45
#